data_AF-A0A6P2U7Z6-F1
#
_entry.id   AF-A0A6P2U7Z6-F1
#
_cell.length_a   1.000
_cell.length_b   1.000
_cell.length_c   1.000
_cell.angle_alpha   90.00
_cell.angle_beta   90.00
_cell.angle_gamma   90.00
#
_symmetry.space_group_name_H-M   'P 1'
#
loop_
_entity.id
_entity.type
_entity.pdbx_description
1 polymer ?
#
loop_
_entity_poly.entity_id
_entity_poly.type
_entity_poly.pdbx_seq_one_letter_code
_entity_poly.pdbx_strand_id
1 'polypeptide(L)'
;MKGTERGRKGDFALHGATIRYIIAVLCFIALLHAMATSSSIDARLSRADAFAAEHGLAWTPLRRQVYERVLAAQRPIGAYDLLAELEPQRGRVPPTTVYRALDFLVEHGFIHRIESKNAFFACCEIGVPHEGQFLICDSCGDTVEIPGGDLAKQLSASEPAHGFEVHHQVVELSGLCGHCKHKPVQR
;
A
#
# COMPACT_ATOMS: atom_id res chain seq x y z
N MET A 1 53.98 46.81 14.02
CA MET A 1 52.67 47.13 14.65
C MET A 1 51.59 46.65 13.68
N LYS A 2 51.16 45.38 13.74
CA LYS A 2 49.87 44.93 14.34
C LYS A 2 48.77 45.99 14.12
N GLY A 3 47.82 45.87 13.19
CA GLY A 3 46.95 44.72 12.88
C GLY A 3 45.59 44.97 13.54
N THR A 4 44.54 45.29 12.76
CA THR A 4 43.14 45.30 13.24
C THR A 4 42.18 44.92 12.10
N GLU A 5 42.06 43.62 11.87
CA GLU A 5 40.88 43.04 11.22
C GLU A 5 39.70 43.08 12.22
N ARG A 6 38.60 43.70 11.81
CA ARG A 6 37.38 43.80 12.62
C ARG A 6 36.39 42.74 12.12
N GLY A 7 36.52 41.51 12.64
CA GLY A 7 35.58 40.42 12.40
C GLY A 7 34.24 40.66 13.11
N ARG A 8 33.17 40.80 12.33
CA ARG A 8 31.78 40.85 12.80
C ARG A 8 31.33 39.43 13.13
N LYS A 9 31.33 39.07 14.41
CA LYS A 9 30.59 37.91 14.95
C LYS A 9 29.17 38.36 15.28
N GLY A 10 28.16 37.72 14.70
CA GLY A 10 26.76 37.98 15.04
C GLY A 10 25.81 37.08 14.24
N ASP A 11 24.99 36.33 14.97
CA ASP A 11 23.73 35.69 14.57
C ASP A 11 23.74 34.54 13.57
N PHE A 12 24.07 33.34 14.08
CA PHE A 12 23.69 32.05 13.48
C PHE A 12 23.07 31.09 14.52
N ALA A 13 22.26 31.61 15.45
CA ALA A 13 21.72 30.81 16.57
C ALA A 13 20.18 30.74 16.67
N LEU A 14 19.44 31.26 15.68
CA LEU A 14 17.96 31.29 15.74
C LEU A 14 17.24 30.43 14.69
N HIS A 15 17.94 29.81 13.73
CA HIS A 15 17.32 28.96 12.70
C HIS A 15 17.19 27.46 13.09
N GLY A 16 17.80 27.04 14.20
CA GLY A 16 17.82 25.62 14.60
C GLY A 16 16.58 25.15 15.37
N ALA A 17 15.88 26.06 16.05
CA ALA A 17 14.78 25.71 16.95
C ALA A 17 13.46 25.46 16.18
N THR A 18 13.16 26.26 15.16
CA THR A 18 11.98 26.10 14.30
C THR A 18 12.05 24.86 13.42
N ILE A 19 13.21 24.52 12.86
CA ILE A 19 13.40 23.28 12.08
C ILE A 19 13.31 22.05 12.99
N ARG A 20 13.88 22.10 14.20
CA ARG A 20 13.72 21.01 15.19
C ARG A 20 12.28 20.82 15.62
N TYR A 21 11.50 21.90 15.77
CA TYR A 21 10.09 21.82 16.12
C TYR A 21 9.25 21.28 14.96
N ILE A 22 9.53 21.68 13.71
CA ILE A 22 8.85 21.13 12.52
C ILE A 22 9.19 19.66 12.31
N ILE A 23 10.45 19.25 12.48
CA ILE A 23 10.86 17.83 12.41
C ILE A 23 10.22 17.05 13.57
N ALA A 24 10.18 17.59 14.79
CA ALA A 24 9.53 16.93 15.92
C ALA A 24 8.01 16.80 15.72
N VAL A 25 7.33 17.81 15.19
CA VAL A 25 5.89 17.77 14.89
C VAL A 25 5.60 16.85 13.70
N LEU A 26 6.41 16.84 12.64
CA LEU A 26 6.31 15.86 11.54
C LEU A 26 6.60 14.44 12.02
N CYS A 27 7.54 14.27 12.96
CA CYS A 27 7.83 12.98 13.57
C CYS A 27 6.69 12.55 14.51
N PHE A 28 6.06 13.47 15.25
CA PHE A 28 4.89 13.18 16.08
C PHE A 28 3.64 12.88 15.25
N ILE A 29 3.45 13.57 14.11
CA ILE A 29 2.39 13.27 13.14
C ILE A 29 2.68 11.94 12.43
N ALA A 30 3.92 11.66 12.05
CA ALA A 30 4.33 10.36 11.50
C ALA A 30 4.21 9.23 12.52
N LEU A 31 4.47 9.50 13.80
CA LEU A 31 4.24 8.57 14.91
C LEU A 31 2.74 8.37 15.18
N LEU A 32 1.91 9.42 15.13
CA LEU A 32 0.45 9.31 15.21
C LEU A 32 -0.14 8.53 14.01
N HIS A 33 0.40 8.70 12.81
CA HIS A 33 0.04 7.88 11.65
C HIS A 33 0.54 6.43 11.79
N ALA A 34 1.74 6.23 12.34
CA ALA A 34 2.28 4.90 12.62
C ALA A 34 1.49 4.14 13.71
N MET A 35 0.75 4.86 14.57
CA MET A 35 -0.16 4.26 15.56
C MET A 35 -1.50 3.80 14.96
N ALA A 36 -1.78 4.09 13.69
CA ALA A 36 -3.09 3.81 13.06
C ALA A 36 -3.17 2.50 12.25
N THR A 37 -2.09 1.71 12.12
CA THR A 37 -2.11 0.55 11.21
C THR A 37 -1.56 -0.71 11.84
N SER A 38 -2.28 -1.25 12.83
CA SER A 38 -2.28 -2.70 13.07
C SER A 38 -3.70 -3.16 13.39
N SER A 39 -4.64 -2.97 12.46
CA SER A 39 -5.92 -3.66 12.55
C SER A 39 -5.65 -5.16 12.43
N SER A 40 -6.08 -5.95 13.41
CA SER A 40 -6.02 -7.41 13.31
C SER A 40 -6.77 -7.89 12.06
N ILE A 41 -6.37 -9.04 11.52
CA ILE A 41 -7.06 -9.67 10.38
C ILE A 41 -8.56 -9.79 10.66
N ASP A 42 -8.94 -10.17 11.89
CA ASP A 42 -10.34 -10.27 12.31
C ASP A 42 -11.11 -8.94 12.20
N ALA A 43 -10.48 -7.82 12.55
CA ALA A 43 -11.10 -6.50 12.42
C ALA A 43 -11.32 -6.13 10.94
N ARG A 44 -10.35 -6.44 10.07
CA ARG A 44 -10.48 -6.20 8.61
C ARG A 44 -11.53 -7.11 7.98
N LEU A 45 -11.62 -8.37 8.40
CA LEU A 45 -12.68 -9.29 7.98
C LEU A 45 -14.06 -8.80 8.44
N SER A 46 -14.19 -8.38 9.70
CA SER A 46 -15.46 -7.86 10.23
C SER A 46 -15.91 -6.61 9.48
N ARG A 47 -14.97 -5.71 9.12
CA ARG A 47 -15.26 -4.53 8.29
C ARG A 47 -15.71 -4.93 6.88
N ALA A 48 -15.06 -5.92 6.26
CA ALA A 48 -15.45 -6.42 4.95
C ALA A 48 -16.85 -7.07 4.97
N ASP A 49 -17.12 -7.88 6.00
CA ASP A 49 -18.43 -8.52 6.21
C ASP A 49 -19.54 -7.46 6.35
N ALA A 50 -19.31 -6.40 7.13
CA ALA A 50 -20.25 -5.28 7.28
C ALA A 50 -20.46 -4.51 5.98
N PHE A 51 -19.38 -4.13 5.29
CA PHE A 51 -19.44 -3.41 4.01
C PHE A 51 -20.21 -4.20 2.96
N ALA A 52 -19.93 -5.50 2.84
CA ALA A 52 -20.61 -6.36 1.89
C ALA A 52 -22.10 -6.52 2.20
N ALA A 53 -22.48 -6.61 3.48
CA ALA A 53 -23.87 -6.68 3.91
C ALA A 53 -24.62 -5.37 3.60
N GLU A 54 -24.02 -4.22 3.90
CA GLU A 54 -24.58 -2.89 3.62
C GLU A 54 -24.85 -2.67 2.13
N HIS A 55 -23.97 -3.17 1.27
CA HIS A 55 -24.05 -3.00 -0.18
C HIS A 55 -24.74 -4.17 -0.90
N GLY A 56 -25.28 -5.15 -0.18
CA GLY A 56 -25.97 -6.31 -0.75
C GLY A 56 -25.08 -7.19 -1.65
N LEU A 57 -23.77 -7.20 -1.40
CA LEU A 57 -22.81 -7.94 -2.21
C LEU A 57 -22.92 -9.44 -1.94
N ALA A 58 -22.70 -10.26 -2.96
CA ALA A 58 -22.70 -11.71 -2.84
C ALA A 58 -21.43 -12.22 -2.10
N TRP A 59 -21.33 -11.98 -0.80
CA TRP A 59 -20.17 -12.30 0.02
C TRP A 59 -20.13 -13.79 0.43
N THR A 60 -19.79 -14.65 -0.53
CA THR A 60 -19.78 -16.10 -0.32
C THR A 60 -18.65 -16.55 0.62
N PRO A 61 -18.76 -17.73 1.26
CA PRO A 61 -17.69 -18.27 2.10
C PRO A 61 -16.35 -18.38 1.39
N LEU A 62 -16.35 -18.67 0.08
CA LEU A 62 -15.11 -18.72 -0.70
C LEU A 62 -14.50 -17.33 -0.88
N ARG A 63 -15.30 -16.30 -1.21
CA ARG A 63 -14.81 -14.92 -1.39
C ARG A 63 -14.19 -14.39 -0.10
N ARG A 64 -14.87 -14.62 1.03
CA ARG A 64 -14.35 -14.26 2.36
C ARG A 64 -13.03 -14.96 2.68
N GLN A 65 -12.93 -16.26 2.37
CA GLN A 65 -11.70 -17.03 2.63
C GLN A 65 -10.54 -16.62 1.71
N VAL A 66 -10.80 -16.34 0.43
CA VAL A 66 -9.78 -15.79 -0.48
C VAL A 66 -9.28 -14.45 0.06
N TYR A 67 -10.19 -13.56 0.48
CA TYR A 67 -9.83 -12.28 1.07
C TYR A 67 -9.00 -12.43 2.35
N GLU A 68 -9.37 -13.36 3.24
CA GLU A 68 -8.58 -13.69 4.44
C GLU A 68 -7.14 -14.12 4.12
N ARG A 69 -6.94 -14.91 3.06
CA ARG A 69 -5.58 -15.29 2.63
C ARG A 69 -4.79 -14.12 2.10
N VAL A 70 -5.41 -13.24 1.31
CA VAL A 70 -4.75 -12.01 0.85
C VAL A 70 -4.43 -11.08 2.03
N LEU A 71 -5.29 -11.01 3.05
CA LEU A 71 -5.04 -10.26 4.29
C LEU A 71 -3.87 -10.81 5.11
N ALA A 72 -3.75 -12.13 5.19
CA ALA A 72 -2.69 -12.80 5.92
C ALA A 72 -1.32 -12.69 5.22
N ALA A 73 -1.33 -12.49 3.91
CA ALA A 73 -0.13 -12.30 3.13
C ALA A 73 0.47 -10.91 3.38
N GLN A 74 1.73 -10.86 3.84
CA GLN A 74 2.49 -9.61 3.97
C GLN A 74 3.06 -9.10 2.64
N ARG A 75 2.88 -9.86 1.57
CA ARG A 75 3.38 -9.56 0.22
C ARG A 75 2.29 -9.90 -0.79
N PRO A 76 2.34 -9.32 -2.00
CA PRO A 76 1.40 -9.66 -3.06
C PRO A 76 1.39 -11.18 -3.29
N ILE A 77 0.21 -11.79 -3.28
CA ILE A 77 0.04 -13.23 -3.41
C ILE A 77 -0.49 -13.60 -4.79
N GLY A 78 0.11 -14.61 -5.42
CA GLY A 78 -0.32 -15.10 -6.72
C GLY A 78 -1.58 -15.97 -6.62
N ALA A 79 -2.36 -16.02 -7.71
CA ALA A 79 -3.56 -16.86 -7.76
C ALA A 79 -3.26 -18.36 -7.56
N TYR A 80 -2.10 -18.84 -8.00
CA TYR A 80 -1.68 -20.23 -7.81
C TYR A 80 -1.26 -20.54 -6.37
N ASP A 81 -0.63 -19.58 -5.68
CA ASP A 81 -0.31 -19.71 -4.26
C ASP A 81 -1.60 -19.78 -3.45
N LEU A 82 -2.59 -18.93 -3.76
CA LEU A 82 -3.92 -18.99 -3.16
C LEU A 82 -4.61 -20.34 -3.39
N LEU A 83 -4.53 -20.91 -4.60
CA LEU A 83 -5.07 -22.23 -4.89
C LEU A 83 -4.44 -23.31 -3.99
N ALA A 84 -3.11 -23.28 -3.84
CA ALA A 84 -2.38 -24.22 -3.00
C ALA A 84 -2.73 -24.05 -1.50
N GLU A 85 -2.93 -22.82 -1.02
CA GLU A 85 -3.32 -22.55 0.37
C GLU A 85 -4.77 -22.94 0.69
N LEU A 86 -5.66 -22.91 -0.29
CA LEU A 86 -7.08 -23.27 -0.13
C LEU A 86 -7.32 -24.79 -0.17
N GLU A 87 -6.47 -25.54 -0.88
CA GLU A 87 -6.64 -26.97 -1.12
C GLU A 87 -6.74 -27.81 0.17
N PRO A 88 -5.92 -27.61 1.22
CA PRO A 88 -6.00 -28.40 2.44
C PRO A 88 -7.35 -28.28 3.19
N GLN A 89 -8.04 -27.15 3.03
CA GLN A 89 -9.27 -26.85 3.77
C GLN A 89 -10.54 -27.13 2.96
N ARG A 90 -10.46 -27.03 1.62
CA ARG A 90 -11.63 -27.16 0.73
C ARG A 90 -11.55 -28.34 -0.23
N GLY A 91 -10.40 -28.99 -0.32
CA GLY A 91 -10.05 -29.82 -1.48
C GLY A 91 -9.77 -28.98 -2.71
N ARG A 92 -9.58 -29.66 -3.85
CA ARG A 92 -9.20 -29.02 -5.11
C ARG A 92 -10.28 -28.03 -5.58
N VAL A 93 -9.94 -26.75 -5.61
CA VAL A 93 -10.78 -25.69 -6.18
C VAL A 93 -10.39 -25.47 -7.65
N PRO A 94 -11.34 -25.40 -8.59
CA PRO A 94 -11.02 -25.05 -9.98
C PRO A 94 -10.39 -23.65 -10.07
N PRO A 95 -9.31 -23.45 -10.84
CA PRO A 95 -8.67 -22.14 -10.97
C PRO A 95 -9.65 -21.03 -11.34
N THR A 96 -10.57 -21.29 -12.27
CA THR A 96 -11.62 -20.34 -12.69
C THR A 96 -12.48 -19.83 -11.54
N THR A 97 -12.66 -20.62 -10.48
CA THR A 97 -13.45 -20.23 -9.31
C THR A 97 -12.66 -19.26 -8.42
N VAL A 98 -11.35 -19.44 -8.29
CA VAL A 98 -10.48 -18.51 -7.55
C VAL A 98 -10.34 -17.20 -8.31
N TYR A 99 -10.12 -17.22 -9.63
CA TYR A 99 -10.09 -16.00 -10.44
C TYR A 99 -11.40 -15.21 -10.33
N ARG A 100 -12.57 -15.86 -10.42
CA ARG A 100 -13.87 -15.19 -10.21
C ARG A 100 -14.05 -14.60 -8.81
N ALA A 101 -13.42 -15.19 -7.79
CA ALA A 101 -13.43 -14.62 -6.45
C ALA A 101 -12.51 -13.39 -6.40
N LEU A 102 -11.33 -13.46 -6.99
CA LEU A 102 -10.38 -12.35 -7.08
C LEU A 102 -10.95 -11.17 -7.88
N ASP A 103 -11.55 -11.43 -9.04
CA ASP A 103 -12.17 -10.40 -9.88
C ASP A 103 -13.25 -9.65 -9.10
N PHE A 104 -14.11 -10.38 -8.39
CA PHE A 104 -15.12 -9.79 -7.51
C PHE A 104 -14.50 -8.94 -6.38
N LEU A 105 -13.40 -9.40 -5.79
CA LEU A 105 -12.72 -8.66 -4.71
C LEU A 105 -12.06 -7.38 -5.25
N VAL A 106 -11.51 -7.41 -6.47
CA VAL A 106 -10.96 -6.23 -7.15
C VAL A 106 -12.07 -5.25 -7.53
N GLU A 107 -13.13 -5.74 -8.16
CA GLU A 107 -14.27 -4.94 -8.62
C GLU A 107 -14.92 -4.12 -7.48
N HIS A 108 -14.98 -4.70 -6.28
CA HIS A 108 -15.54 -4.03 -5.11
C HIS A 108 -14.51 -3.39 -4.17
N GLY A 109 -13.24 -3.30 -4.59
CA GLY A 109 -12.20 -2.57 -3.85
C GLY A 109 -11.76 -3.22 -2.55
N PHE A 110 -11.90 -4.54 -2.39
CA PHE A 110 -11.34 -5.27 -1.25
C PHE A 110 -9.84 -5.53 -1.41
N ILE A 111 -9.39 -5.74 -2.65
CA ILE A 111 -7.99 -6.02 -2.98
C ILE A 111 -7.61 -5.25 -4.25
N HIS A 112 -6.31 -5.06 -4.44
CA HIS A 112 -5.71 -4.52 -5.65
C HIS A 112 -4.93 -5.60 -6.40
N ARG A 113 -4.82 -5.41 -7.71
CA ARG A 113 -3.91 -6.19 -8.56
C ARG A 113 -2.57 -5.47 -8.65
N ILE A 114 -1.50 -6.20 -8.40
CA ILE A 114 -0.12 -5.76 -8.61
C ILE A 114 0.32 -6.31 -9.97
N GLU A 115 0.28 -5.44 -10.98
CA GLU A 115 0.47 -5.79 -12.38
C GLU A 115 1.89 -6.29 -12.64
N SER A 116 2.92 -5.66 -12.06
CA SER A 116 4.32 -6.11 -12.25
C SER A 116 4.62 -7.49 -11.67
N LYS A 117 3.78 -7.98 -10.75
CA LYS A 117 3.96 -9.28 -10.07
C LYS A 117 2.90 -10.31 -10.45
N ASN A 118 1.89 -9.94 -11.24
CA ASN A 118 0.70 -10.78 -11.51
C ASN A 118 0.09 -11.34 -10.21
N ALA A 119 -0.02 -10.50 -9.19
CA ALA A 119 -0.39 -10.88 -7.83
C ALA A 119 -1.44 -9.92 -7.25
N PHE A 120 -1.92 -10.23 -6.06
CA PHE A 120 -2.98 -9.47 -5.39
C PHE A 120 -2.57 -9.02 -4.01
N PHE A 121 -3.01 -7.83 -3.61
CA PHE A 121 -2.67 -7.20 -2.33
C PHE A 121 -3.92 -6.61 -1.67
N ALA A 122 -4.06 -6.72 -0.35
CA ALA A 122 -5.28 -6.28 0.33
C ALA A 122 -5.33 -4.75 0.48
N CYS A 123 -6.45 -4.13 0.09
CA CYS A 123 -6.65 -2.69 0.15
C CYS A 123 -6.59 -2.16 1.59
N CYS A 124 -5.88 -1.06 1.80
CA CYS A 124 -5.74 -0.41 3.10
C CYS A 124 -7.07 0.13 3.66
N GLU A 125 -8.01 0.51 2.79
CA GLU A 125 -9.29 1.11 3.18
C GLU A 125 -10.47 0.66 2.31
N ILE A 126 -11.28 -0.26 2.85
CA ILE A 126 -12.51 -0.74 2.19
C ILE A 126 -13.57 0.37 2.20
N GLY A 127 -14.23 0.54 1.06
CA GLY A 127 -15.40 1.40 0.89
C GLY A 127 -15.07 2.85 0.55
N VAL A 128 -13.78 3.19 0.46
CA VAL A 128 -13.31 4.48 -0.04
C VAL A 128 -12.66 4.23 -1.39
N PRO A 129 -13.30 4.61 -2.51
CA PRO A 129 -12.68 4.51 -3.82
C PRO A 129 -11.39 5.33 -3.85
N HIS A 130 -10.28 4.69 -4.16
CA HIS A 130 -9.00 5.36 -4.37
C HIS A 130 -8.13 4.58 -5.34
N GLU A 131 -7.25 5.33 -6.00
CA GLU A 131 -6.18 4.78 -6.84
C GLU A 131 -5.00 4.47 -5.93
N GLY A 132 -4.77 3.19 -5.66
CA GLY A 132 -3.65 2.73 -4.84
C GLY A 132 -2.31 2.94 -5.56
N GLN A 133 -1.29 3.31 -4.79
CA GLN A 133 0.09 3.37 -5.27
C GLN A 133 0.93 2.41 -4.45
N PHE A 134 1.81 1.65 -5.08
CA PHE A 134 2.50 0.55 -4.42
C PHE A 134 4.00 0.75 -4.40
N LEU A 135 4.61 0.69 -3.21
CA LEU A 135 6.05 0.54 -3.05
C LEU A 135 6.37 -0.95 -2.93
N ILE A 136 7.16 -1.49 -3.84
CA ILE A 136 7.46 -2.92 -3.92
C ILE A 136 8.97 -3.14 -3.74
N CYS A 137 9.33 -3.96 -2.75
CA CYS A 137 10.72 -4.33 -2.53
C CYS A 137 11.17 -5.43 -3.50
N ASP A 138 12.20 -5.17 -4.30
CA ASP A 138 12.77 -6.13 -5.25
C ASP A 138 13.47 -7.32 -4.58
N SER A 139 13.89 -7.15 -3.31
CA SER A 139 14.64 -8.18 -2.59
C SER A 139 13.73 -9.16 -1.82
N CYS A 140 12.74 -8.66 -1.07
CA CYS A 140 11.89 -9.51 -0.24
C CYS A 140 10.42 -9.57 -0.71
N GLY A 141 10.03 -8.73 -1.66
CA GLY A 141 8.64 -8.64 -2.13
C GLY A 141 7.68 -7.91 -1.18
N ASP A 142 8.19 -7.39 -0.06
CA ASP A 142 7.40 -6.55 0.87
C ASP A 142 6.78 -5.38 0.10
N THR A 143 5.50 -5.12 0.36
CA THR A 143 4.71 -4.16 -0.41
C THR A 143 3.92 -3.27 0.53
N VAL A 144 3.99 -1.96 0.27
CA VAL A 144 3.23 -0.95 0.99
C VAL A 144 2.32 -0.23 0.01
N GLU A 145 1.04 -0.15 0.38
CA GLU A 145 0.09 0.71 -0.30
C GLU A 145 0.16 2.14 0.26
N ILE A 146 0.23 3.10 -0.65
CA ILE A 146 0.14 4.53 -0.38
C ILE A 146 -1.17 5.02 -1.01
N PRO A 147 -2.05 5.66 -0.23
CA PRO A 147 -3.26 6.28 -0.79
C PRO A 147 -2.90 7.32 -1.86
N GLY A 148 -3.56 7.25 -3.01
CA GLY A 148 -3.20 8.01 -4.21
C GLY A 148 -3.13 9.53 -4.06
N GLY A 149 -3.81 10.11 -3.07
CA GLY A 149 -3.65 11.50 -2.65
C GLY A 149 -3.64 12.51 -3.80
N ASP A 150 -2.71 13.45 -3.76
CA ASP A 150 -2.59 14.50 -4.78
C ASP A 150 -1.94 14.02 -6.08
N LEU A 151 -1.08 12.99 -6.03
CA LEU A 151 -0.45 12.44 -7.23
C LEU A 151 -1.47 11.76 -8.15
N ALA A 152 -2.39 10.97 -7.58
CA ALA A 152 -3.47 10.35 -8.36
C ALA A 152 -4.39 11.41 -8.99
N LYS A 153 -4.67 12.51 -8.28
CA LYS A 153 -5.45 13.63 -8.83
C LYS A 153 -4.73 14.31 -9.99
N GLN A 154 -3.41 14.53 -9.87
CA GLN A 154 -2.62 15.14 -10.94
C GLN A 154 -2.58 14.27 -12.20
N LEU A 155 -2.40 12.96 -12.04
CA LEU A 155 -2.44 12.01 -13.16
C LEU A 155 -3.82 11.99 -13.82
N SER A 156 -4.89 11.94 -13.02
CA SER A 156 -6.27 11.93 -13.53
C SER A 156 -6.70 13.25 -14.20
N ALA A 157 -6.15 14.38 -13.75
CA ALA A 157 -6.42 15.70 -14.31
C ALA A 157 -5.56 16.04 -15.53
N SER A 158 -4.55 15.22 -15.83
CA SER A 158 -3.70 15.42 -17.00
C SER A 158 -4.48 14.98 -18.24
N GLU A 159 -4.76 15.91 -19.15
CA GLU A 159 -5.35 15.56 -20.44
C GLU A 159 -4.41 14.59 -21.17
N PRO A 160 -4.89 13.40 -21.54
CA PRO A 160 -4.07 12.47 -22.28
C PRO A 160 -3.71 13.07 -23.64
N ALA A 161 -2.42 13.06 -23.96
CA ALA A 161 -1.95 13.57 -25.24
C ALA A 161 -2.45 12.70 -26.41
N HIS A 162 -2.51 13.29 -27.61
CA HIS A 162 -2.74 12.58 -28.88
C HIS A 162 -4.09 11.83 -28.99
N GLY A 163 -5.12 12.25 -28.27
CA GLY A 163 -6.44 11.60 -28.32
C GLY A 163 -6.46 10.24 -27.61
N PHE A 164 -5.56 10.03 -26.65
CA PHE A 164 -5.49 8.81 -25.86
C PHE A 164 -6.68 8.74 -24.86
N GLU A 165 -7.28 7.57 -24.69
CA GLU A 165 -8.33 7.32 -23.70
C GLU A 165 -7.78 6.44 -22.58
N VAL A 166 -7.80 6.95 -21.35
CA VAL A 166 -7.29 6.23 -20.17
C VAL A 166 -8.43 5.42 -19.57
N HIS A 167 -8.34 4.09 -19.66
CA HIS A 167 -9.30 3.18 -19.02
C HIS A 167 -8.87 2.68 -17.64
N HIS A 168 -7.57 2.70 -17.35
CA HIS A 168 -7.00 2.18 -16.11
C HIS A 168 -5.64 2.83 -15.85
N GLN A 169 -5.37 3.17 -14.58
CA GLN A 169 -4.10 3.74 -14.14
C GLN A 169 -3.58 2.96 -12.94
N VAL A 170 -2.28 2.68 -12.91
CA VAL A 170 -1.61 2.04 -11.77
C VAL A 170 -0.25 2.68 -11.59
N VAL A 171 0.13 2.93 -10.34
CA VAL A 171 1.48 3.41 -9.99
C VAL A 171 2.18 2.40 -9.10
N GLU A 172 3.23 1.79 -9.63
CA GLU A 172 4.08 0.84 -8.91
C GLU A 172 5.52 1.37 -8.90
N LEU A 173 6.12 1.49 -7.73
CA LEU A 173 7.50 1.89 -7.54
C LEU A 173 8.31 0.71 -6.99
N SER A 174 9.25 0.23 -7.79
CA SER A 174 10.19 -0.81 -7.38
C SER A 174 11.42 -0.22 -6.68
N GLY A 175 11.91 -0.90 -5.64
CA GLY A 175 13.13 -0.52 -4.95
C GLY A 175 13.49 -1.45 -3.79
N LEU A 176 14.07 -0.91 -2.73
CA LEU A 176 14.41 -1.67 -1.52
C LEU A 176 13.72 -1.09 -0.30
N CYS A 177 13.07 -1.95 0.49
CA CYS A 177 12.50 -1.58 1.78
C CYS A 177 13.61 -1.24 2.81
N GLY A 178 13.23 -0.61 3.92
CA GLY A 178 14.17 -0.22 4.98
C GLY A 178 14.99 -1.40 5.51
N HIS A 179 14.37 -2.58 5.66
CA HIS A 179 15.07 -3.79 6.09
C HIS A 179 16.13 -4.24 5.08
N CYS A 180 15.78 -4.33 3.79
CA CYS A 180 16.71 -4.79 2.76
C CYS A 180 17.83 -3.79 2.46
N LYS A 181 17.59 -2.48 2.63
CA LYS A 181 18.64 -1.45 2.51
C LYS A 181 19.77 -1.61 3.52
N HIS A 182 19.45 -2.14 4.71
CA HIS A 182 20.42 -2.31 5.80
C HIS A 182 20.91 -3.75 5.97
N LYS A 183 20.42 -4.69 5.14
CA LYS A 183 20.91 -6.06 5.14
C LYS A 183 22.28 -6.09 4.43
N PRO A 184 23.35 -6.57 5.08
CA PRO A 184 24.62 -6.72 4.41
C PRO A 184 24.43 -7.67 3.22
N VAL A 185 24.87 -7.24 2.03
CA VAL A 185 24.83 -8.06 0.82
C VAL A 185 25.69 -9.30 1.07
N GLN A 186 25.06 -10.46 1.24
CA GLN A 186 25.78 -11.73 1.26
C GLN A 186 26.17 -12.03 -0.19
N ARG A 187 27.43 -11.74 -0.52
CA ARG A 187 28.07 -12.16 -1.77
C ARG A 187 28.49 -13.61 -1.67
#